data_AF-A0A4R8RLG6-F1
#
_entry.id   AF-A0A4R8RLG6-F1
#
_cell.length_a   1.000
_cell.length_b   1.000
_cell.length_c   1.000
_cell.angle_alpha   90.00
_cell.angle_beta   90.00
_cell.angle_gamma   90.00
#
_symmetry.space_group_name_H-M   'P 1'
#
loop_
_entity.id
_entity.type
_entity.pdbx_description
1 polymer ?
#
loop_
_entity_poly.entity_id
_entity_poly.type
_entity_poly.pdbx_seq_one_letter_code
_entity_poly.pdbx_strand_id
1 'polypeptide(L)'
;MESPCGASQKEARLKGCVFDVYVNEWLPSSCYDRAVVEKSESNSTDLYPAATGRTTFPIYWDAAMSKRATLEDVMLAAFDNIENSSPTDFYLAWEFHRAHCLHLWRLAVSALRRLDSGEKRVGLYYKSADPEHVWHCNKMMIKGDTRDVDDMTSIRPGIGRCTMLDRF
;
A
#
# COMPACT_ATOMS: atom_id res chain seq x y z
N MET A 1 -21.38 -4.73 -6.23
CA MET A 1 -21.15 -4.49 -4.79
C MET A 1 -20.60 -3.08 -4.68
N GLU A 2 -21.17 -2.21 -3.85
CA GLU A 2 -20.75 -0.81 -3.76
C GLU A 2 -19.33 -0.72 -3.18
N SER A 3 -18.50 0.18 -3.72
CA SER A 3 -17.15 0.43 -3.22
C SER A 3 -17.18 0.86 -1.75
N PRO A 4 -16.35 0.27 -0.87
CA PRO A 4 -16.35 0.60 0.55
C PRO A 4 -15.86 2.05 0.81
N CYS A 5 -15.15 2.65 -0.15
CA CYS A 5 -14.67 4.03 -0.10
C CYS A 5 -15.39 4.96 -1.08
N GLY A 6 -16.52 4.55 -1.67
CA GLY A 6 -17.24 5.37 -2.65
C GLY A 6 -16.50 5.50 -3.98
N ALA A 7 -16.86 6.53 -4.75
CA ALA A 7 -16.44 6.74 -6.14
C ALA A 7 -15.50 7.94 -6.35
N SER A 8 -15.14 8.66 -5.28
CA SER A 8 -14.20 9.79 -5.34
C SER A 8 -13.42 9.96 -4.05
N GLN A 9 -12.31 10.69 -4.10
CA GLN A 9 -11.54 11.00 -2.88
C GLN A 9 -12.38 11.69 -1.81
N LYS A 10 -13.29 12.58 -2.23
CA LYS A 10 -14.19 13.30 -1.32
C LYS A 10 -15.11 12.31 -0.60
N GLU A 11 -15.70 11.38 -1.33
CA GLU A 11 -16.53 10.32 -0.75
C GLU A 11 -15.73 9.38 0.14
N ALA A 12 -14.51 9.01 -0.26
CA ALA A 12 -13.64 8.15 0.54
C ALA A 12 -13.35 8.78 1.90
N ARG A 13 -12.96 10.06 1.91
CA ARG A 13 -12.75 10.81 3.17
C ARG A 13 -14.03 10.91 4.00
N LEU A 14 -15.19 11.16 3.37
CA LEU A 14 -16.49 11.21 4.05
C LEU A 14 -16.89 9.85 4.65
N LYS A 15 -16.54 8.74 3.99
CA LYS A 15 -16.73 7.36 4.48
C LYS A 15 -15.65 6.93 5.49
N GLY A 16 -14.71 7.82 5.83
CA GLY A 16 -13.64 7.54 6.79
C GLY A 16 -12.50 6.68 6.23
N CYS A 17 -12.42 6.51 4.92
CA CYS A 17 -11.28 5.87 4.28
C CYS A 17 -10.04 6.75 4.30
N VAL A 18 -8.88 6.10 4.34
CA VAL A 18 -7.56 6.74 4.34
C VAL A 18 -6.73 6.10 3.24
N PHE A 19 -5.99 6.91 2.48
CA PHE A 19 -5.05 6.39 1.50
C PHE A 19 -3.76 5.98 2.21
N ASP A 20 -3.38 4.72 2.09
CA ASP A 20 -2.13 4.19 2.61
C ASP A 20 -1.08 4.20 1.49
N VAL A 21 -0.02 5.00 1.65
CA VAL A 21 0.99 5.22 0.61
C VAL A 21 1.73 3.94 0.27
N TYR A 22 2.01 3.08 1.25
CA TYR A 22 2.70 1.83 0.97
C TYR A 22 1.76 0.82 0.36
N VAL A 23 0.49 0.74 0.78
CA VAL A 23 -0.49 -0.15 0.14
C VAL A 23 -0.87 0.33 -1.27
N ASN A 24 -0.80 1.64 -1.53
CA ASN A 24 -1.23 2.33 -2.75
C ASN A 24 -2.75 2.27 -2.98
N GLU A 25 -3.55 2.09 -1.93
CA GLU A 25 -4.99 1.98 -2.07
C GLU A 25 -5.72 2.81 -1.00
N TRP A 26 -6.93 3.28 -1.33
CA TRP A 26 -7.84 3.81 -0.32
C TRP A 26 -8.37 2.65 0.52
N LEU A 27 -8.11 2.69 1.83
CA LEU A 27 -8.52 1.66 2.76
C LEU A 27 -9.65 2.15 3.67
N PRO A 28 -10.67 1.32 3.93
CA PRO A 28 -11.60 1.56 5.02
C PRO A 28 -10.86 1.65 6.36
N SER A 29 -11.33 2.51 7.26
CA SER A 29 -10.73 2.71 8.58
C SER A 29 -10.58 1.42 9.40
N SER A 30 -11.44 0.42 9.16
CA SER A 30 -11.39 -0.87 9.84
C SER A 30 -10.14 -1.69 9.53
N CYS A 31 -9.48 -1.48 8.38
CA CYS A 31 -8.21 -2.13 8.04
C CYS A 31 -7.06 -1.17 7.75
N TYR A 32 -7.21 0.11 8.08
CA TYR A 32 -6.11 1.07 8.11
C TYR A 32 -5.44 1.05 9.49
N ASP A 33 -4.20 0.56 9.56
CA ASP A 33 -3.43 0.54 10.81
C ASP A 33 -2.51 1.76 10.91
N ARG A 34 -3.04 2.81 11.54
CA ARG A 34 -2.34 4.10 11.68
C ARG A 34 -0.96 3.95 12.32
N ALA A 35 -0.81 3.10 13.35
CA ALA A 35 0.46 2.97 14.05
C ALA A 35 1.54 2.34 13.16
N VAL A 36 1.16 1.35 12.36
CA VAL A 36 2.06 0.73 11.37
C VAL A 36 2.43 1.71 10.25
N VAL A 37 1.45 2.48 9.76
CA VAL A 37 1.68 3.49 8.70
C VAL A 37 2.62 4.59 9.20
N GLU A 38 2.32 5.21 10.34
CA GLU A 38 3.17 6.27 10.92
C GLU A 38 4.60 5.77 11.18
N LYS A 39 4.77 4.51 11.64
CA LYS A 39 6.09 3.91 11.79
C LYS A 39 6.80 3.69 10.44
N SER A 40 6.06 3.38 9.38
CA SER A 40 6.61 3.12 8.05
C SER A 40 6.93 4.38 7.26
N GLU A 41 6.25 5.49 7.56
CA GLU A 41 6.48 6.80 6.93
C GLU A 41 7.47 7.68 7.71
N SER A 42 7.82 7.28 8.94
CA SER A 42 8.74 8.03 9.80
C SER A 42 10.15 8.16 9.20
N ASN A 43 10.76 9.34 9.36
CA ASN A 43 12.12 9.61 8.89
C ASN A 43 13.22 8.77 9.59
N SER A 44 12.89 8.03 10.65
CA SER A 44 13.81 7.15 11.38
C SER A 44 13.51 5.67 11.18
N THR A 45 12.63 5.33 10.23
CA THR A 45 12.24 3.96 9.96
C THR A 45 13.34 3.20 9.21
N ASP A 46 13.42 1.90 9.41
CA ASP A 46 14.26 0.97 8.64
C ASP A 46 13.84 0.88 7.16
N LEU A 47 12.64 1.36 6.80
CA LEU A 47 12.24 1.59 5.40
C LEU A 47 12.72 2.94 4.84
N TYR A 48 13.30 3.81 5.67
CA TYR A 48 13.76 5.15 5.28
C TYR A 48 14.87 5.13 4.21
N PRO A 49 15.87 4.22 4.28
CA PRO A 49 16.90 4.14 3.23
C PRO A 49 16.28 3.81 1.87
N ALA A 50 15.28 2.92 1.85
CA ALA A 50 14.49 2.64 0.66
C ALA A 50 13.69 3.89 0.23
N ALA A 51 13.12 4.64 1.18
CA ALA A 51 12.35 5.86 0.92
C ALA A 51 13.21 7.12 0.63
N THR A 52 14.55 7.04 0.62
CA THR A 52 15.48 8.17 0.37
C THR A 52 15.19 9.44 1.20
N GLY A 53 14.59 9.27 2.37
CA GLY A 53 14.12 10.38 3.18
C GLY A 53 13.05 11.28 2.61
N ARG A 54 12.26 10.74 1.68
CA ARG A 54 11.06 11.36 1.18
C ARG A 54 9.87 10.60 1.72
N THR A 55 8.95 11.32 2.35
CA THR A 55 7.64 10.80 2.76
C THR A 55 6.80 10.30 1.58
N THR A 56 7.24 10.53 0.35
CA THR A 56 6.77 9.90 -0.88
C THR A 56 7.95 9.66 -1.80
N PHE A 57 8.14 8.41 -2.24
CA PHE A 57 9.11 8.08 -3.29
C PHE A 57 8.82 8.94 -4.52
N PRO A 58 9.82 9.35 -5.32
CA PRO A 58 9.53 10.02 -6.59
C PRO A 58 8.66 9.11 -7.46
N ILE A 59 7.47 9.60 -7.81
CA ILE A 59 6.49 8.90 -8.64
C ILE A 59 6.50 9.54 -10.03
N TYR A 60 6.34 8.72 -11.06
CA TYR A 60 6.41 9.13 -12.46
C TYR A 60 5.25 8.57 -13.26
N TRP A 61 4.87 9.32 -14.30
CA TRP A 61 3.84 8.93 -15.26
C TRP A 61 4.35 7.93 -16.31
N ASP A 62 5.67 7.80 -16.45
CA ASP A 62 6.34 7.03 -17.51
C ASP A 62 7.42 6.10 -16.96
N ALA A 63 7.61 4.98 -17.65
CA ALA A 63 8.59 3.96 -17.30
C ALA A 63 10.05 4.43 -17.40
N ALA A 64 10.33 5.50 -18.16
CA ALA A 64 11.65 6.12 -18.21
C ALA A 64 11.92 7.02 -16.99
N MET A 65 10.95 7.15 -16.07
CA MET A 65 11.03 7.95 -14.84
C MET A 65 11.46 9.40 -15.10
N SER A 66 10.89 10.01 -16.16
CA SER A 66 11.26 11.35 -16.62
C SER A 66 10.20 12.42 -16.31
N LYS A 67 8.93 12.04 -16.28
CA LYS A 67 7.78 12.93 -16.03
C LYS A 67 7.19 12.66 -14.65
N ARG A 68 7.51 13.54 -13.70
CA ARG A 68 7.04 13.45 -12.31
C ARG A 68 5.51 13.51 -12.20
N ALA A 69 4.97 12.63 -11.37
CA ALA A 69 3.61 12.64 -10.84
C ALA A 69 3.62 13.10 -9.38
N THR A 70 2.44 13.39 -8.84
CA THR A 70 2.19 13.73 -7.44
C THR A 70 1.45 12.60 -6.74
N LEU A 71 1.45 12.60 -5.40
CA LEU A 71 0.62 11.68 -4.63
C LEU A 71 -0.87 11.89 -4.92
N GLU A 72 -1.29 13.14 -5.13
CA GLU A 72 -2.68 13.46 -5.50
C GLU A 72 -3.08 12.80 -6.82
N ASP A 73 -2.19 12.76 -7.82
CA ASP A 73 -2.43 12.06 -9.09
C ASP A 73 -2.69 10.57 -8.88
N VAL A 74 -1.89 9.92 -8.01
CA VAL A 74 -2.05 8.51 -7.65
C VAL A 74 -3.38 8.28 -6.93
N MET A 75 -3.73 9.16 -5.99
CA MET A 75 -4.96 9.08 -5.22
C MET A 75 -6.22 9.28 -6.07
N LEU A 76 -6.14 10.12 -7.12
CA LEU A 76 -7.20 10.30 -8.12
C LEU A 76 -7.35 9.06 -9.00
N ALA A 77 -6.24 8.58 -9.55
CA ALA A 77 -6.23 7.42 -10.44
C ALA A 77 -6.78 6.14 -9.79
N ALA A 78 -6.74 6.05 -8.45
CA ALA A 78 -7.33 4.95 -7.70
C ALA A 78 -8.82 4.70 -8.03
N PHE A 79 -9.60 5.76 -8.27
CA PHE A 79 -11.02 5.65 -8.62
C PHE A 79 -11.21 5.40 -10.11
N ASP A 80 -10.44 6.08 -10.97
CA ASP A 80 -10.49 5.87 -12.42
C ASP A 80 -10.14 4.42 -12.78
N ASN A 81 -9.21 3.81 -12.05
CA ASN A 81 -8.77 2.43 -12.25
C ASN A 81 -9.85 1.37 -11.93
N ILE A 82 -10.96 1.72 -11.26
CA ILE A 82 -12.04 0.77 -10.94
C ILE A 82 -12.79 0.36 -12.21
N GLU A 83 -13.08 1.33 -13.09
CA GLU A 83 -13.96 1.16 -14.24
C GLU A 83 -13.20 1.17 -15.58
N ASN A 84 -11.93 1.56 -15.56
CA ASN A 84 -11.15 1.75 -16.77
C ASN A 84 -10.52 0.44 -17.29
N SER A 85 -10.86 0.10 -18.54
CA SER A 85 -10.25 -1.03 -19.29
C SER A 85 -8.74 -0.88 -19.54
N SER A 86 -8.20 0.34 -19.42
CA SER A 86 -6.78 0.67 -19.54
C SER A 86 -6.33 1.39 -18.27
N PRO A 87 -6.09 0.66 -17.17
CA PRO A 87 -5.75 1.27 -15.88
C PRO A 87 -4.42 2.02 -15.95
N THR A 88 -4.36 3.12 -15.20
CA THR A 88 -3.17 3.96 -15.05
C THR A 88 -2.22 3.32 -14.05
N ASP A 89 -1.01 3.04 -14.51
CA ASP A 89 0.13 2.66 -13.69
C ASP A 89 1.04 3.87 -13.47
N PHE A 90 1.67 3.90 -12.30
CA PHE A 90 2.72 4.86 -11.97
C PHE A 90 4.04 4.14 -11.76
N TYR A 91 5.14 4.82 -12.07
CA TYR A 91 6.47 4.25 -12.09
C TYR A 91 7.36 4.92 -11.05
N LEU A 92 8.29 4.16 -10.47
CA LEU A 92 9.11 4.59 -9.35
C LEU A 92 10.26 3.61 -9.12
N ALA A 93 11.17 3.97 -8.22
CA ALA A 93 12.34 3.17 -7.88
C ALA A 93 11.96 1.82 -7.24
N TRP A 94 12.74 0.78 -7.56
CA TRP A 94 12.56 -0.60 -7.14
C TRP A 94 12.51 -0.74 -5.62
N GLU A 95 13.25 0.10 -4.90
CA GLU A 95 13.24 0.15 -3.43
C GLU A 95 11.86 0.29 -2.82
N PHE A 96 10.94 0.99 -3.49
CA PHE A 96 9.56 1.08 -3.02
C PHE A 96 8.89 -0.27 -2.97
N HIS A 97 9.12 -1.14 -3.96
CA HIS A 97 8.49 -2.46 -4.01
C HIS A 97 8.89 -3.28 -2.78
N ARG A 98 10.16 -3.16 -2.35
CA ARG A 98 10.65 -3.78 -1.12
C ARG A 98 9.99 -3.17 0.12
N ALA A 99 9.92 -1.85 0.19
CA ALA A 99 9.27 -1.14 1.30
C ALA A 99 7.77 -1.49 1.41
N HIS A 100 7.05 -1.58 0.29
CA HIS A 100 5.67 -2.08 0.21
C HIS A 100 5.54 -3.47 0.84
N CYS A 101 6.38 -4.42 0.41
CA CYS A 101 6.35 -5.79 0.94
C CYS A 101 6.60 -5.85 2.45
N LEU A 102 7.60 -5.09 2.94
CA LEU A 102 7.91 -5.03 4.37
C LEU A 102 6.82 -4.31 5.18
N HIS A 103 6.16 -3.31 4.61
CA HIS A 103 5.01 -2.66 5.21
C HIS A 103 3.82 -3.62 5.33
N LEU A 104 3.50 -4.40 4.28
CA LEU A 104 2.44 -5.40 4.33
C LEU A 104 2.71 -6.48 5.38
N TRP A 105 3.98 -6.86 5.58
CA TRP A 105 4.39 -7.75 6.67
C TRP A 105 4.12 -7.14 8.06
N ARG A 106 4.41 -5.84 8.26
CA ARG A 106 4.08 -5.14 9.51
C ARG A 106 2.58 -5.13 9.79
N LEU A 107 1.75 -4.90 8.76
CA LEU A 107 0.29 -4.95 8.89
C LEU A 107 -0.17 -6.33 9.36
N ALA A 108 0.34 -7.41 8.75
CA ALA A 108 0.01 -8.77 9.14
C ALA A 108 0.40 -9.08 10.59
N VAL A 109 1.63 -8.72 11.00
CA VAL A 109 2.09 -8.92 12.38
C VAL A 109 1.29 -8.08 13.38
N SER A 110 0.96 -6.84 13.06
CA SER A 110 0.11 -5.98 13.90
C SER A 110 -1.27 -6.60 14.10
N ALA A 111 -1.90 -7.10 13.04
CA ALA A 111 -3.18 -7.77 13.13
C ALA A 111 -3.12 -9.03 14.03
N LEU A 112 -2.07 -9.85 13.90
CA LEU A 112 -1.85 -11.01 14.76
C LEU A 112 -1.66 -10.59 16.24
N ARG A 113 -0.91 -9.52 16.50
CA ARG A 113 -0.71 -8.99 17.86
C ARG A 113 -2.02 -8.48 18.49
N ARG A 114 -2.86 -7.81 17.70
CA ARG A 114 -4.19 -7.33 18.11
C ARG A 114 -5.10 -8.49 18.47
N LEU A 115 -5.15 -9.54 17.62
CA LEU A 115 -5.88 -10.78 17.92
C LEU A 115 -5.38 -11.46 19.20
N ASP A 116 -4.06 -11.56 19.39
CA ASP A 116 -3.46 -12.15 20.59
C ASP A 116 -3.83 -11.38 21.87
N SER A 117 -3.92 -10.04 21.77
CA SER A 117 -4.39 -9.18 22.87
C SER A 117 -5.89 -9.27 23.17
N GLY A 118 -6.65 -10.06 22.40
CA GLY A 118 -8.07 -10.28 22.59
C GLY A 118 -8.98 -9.32 21.81
N GLU A 119 -8.42 -8.50 20.92
CA GLU A 119 -9.23 -7.71 19.99
C GLU A 119 -10.02 -8.63 19.05
N LYS A 120 -11.31 -8.36 18.89
CA LYS A 120 -12.22 -9.09 17.98
C LYS A 120 -12.41 -8.29 16.71
N ARG A 121 -12.70 -8.98 15.61
CA ARG A 121 -12.97 -8.40 14.29
C ARG A 121 -11.85 -7.45 13.85
N VAL A 122 -10.61 -7.92 13.94
CA VAL A 122 -9.43 -7.17 13.52
C VAL A 122 -9.42 -7.10 12.00
N GLY A 123 -9.59 -5.92 11.42
CA GLY A 123 -9.48 -5.73 9.98
C GLY A 123 -8.03 -5.71 9.53
N LEU A 124 -7.71 -6.52 8.53
CA LEU A 124 -6.43 -6.56 7.83
C LEU A 124 -6.64 -6.24 6.36
N TYR A 125 -5.69 -5.53 5.73
CA TYR A 125 -5.70 -5.34 4.29
C TYR A 125 -5.76 -6.69 3.56
N TYR A 126 -6.70 -6.86 2.62
CA TYR A 126 -7.00 -8.19 2.10
C TYR A 126 -5.83 -8.91 1.43
N LYS A 127 -4.92 -8.20 0.75
CA LYS A 127 -3.75 -8.86 0.15
C LYS A 127 -2.72 -9.27 1.20
N SER A 128 -2.64 -8.59 2.34
CA SER A 128 -1.84 -9.07 3.48
C SER A 128 -2.42 -10.35 4.11
N ALA A 129 -3.70 -10.64 3.87
CA ALA A 129 -4.36 -11.88 4.27
C ALA A 129 -4.40 -12.94 3.16
N ASP A 130 -3.86 -12.66 1.97
CA ASP A 130 -3.88 -13.55 0.81
C ASP A 130 -2.54 -14.30 0.66
N PRO A 131 -2.52 -15.64 0.78
CA PRO A 131 -1.30 -16.43 0.65
C PRO A 131 -0.55 -16.21 -0.66
N GLU A 132 -1.25 -16.05 -1.79
CA GLU A 132 -0.62 -15.85 -3.10
C GLU A 132 0.16 -14.53 -3.14
N HIS A 133 -0.42 -13.47 -2.57
CA HIS A 133 0.27 -12.19 -2.47
C HIS A 133 1.48 -12.27 -1.54
N VAL A 134 1.38 -13.00 -0.41
CA VAL A 134 2.52 -13.24 0.49
C VAL A 134 3.63 -14.03 -0.22
N TRP A 135 3.30 -15.04 -1.04
CA TRP A 135 4.28 -15.80 -1.81
C TRP A 135 4.96 -14.95 -2.89
N HIS A 136 4.24 -14.01 -3.49
CA HIS A 136 4.84 -12.99 -4.35
C HIS A 136 5.83 -12.12 -3.56
N CYS A 137 5.44 -11.60 -2.39
CA CYS A 137 6.31 -10.82 -1.52
C CYS A 137 7.57 -11.60 -1.12
N ASN A 138 7.46 -12.91 -0.85
CA ASN A 138 8.62 -13.77 -0.56
C ASN A 138 9.64 -13.73 -1.70
N LYS A 139 9.20 -13.75 -2.97
CA LYS A 139 10.11 -13.64 -4.11
C LYS A 139 10.84 -12.31 -4.12
N MET A 140 10.19 -11.23 -3.69
CA MET A 140 10.79 -9.89 -3.63
C MET A 140 11.79 -9.77 -2.48
N MET A 141 11.49 -10.37 -1.32
CA MET A 141 12.40 -10.42 -0.17
C MET A 141 13.60 -11.35 -0.42
N ILE A 142 13.37 -12.54 -1.00
CA ILE A 142 14.39 -13.56 -1.25
C ILE A 142 15.32 -13.17 -2.40
N LYS A 143 14.78 -12.62 -3.51
CA LYS A 143 15.65 -12.18 -4.61
C LYS A 143 16.69 -11.19 -4.12
N GLY A 144 16.42 -10.47 -3.04
CA GLY A 144 17.38 -9.57 -2.44
C GLY A 144 17.91 -8.56 -3.46
N ASP A 145 18.99 -7.89 -3.08
CA ASP A 145 19.56 -6.72 -3.73
C ASP A 145 20.35 -7.08 -5.02
N THR A 146 19.75 -7.77 -5.98
CA THR A 146 20.40 -7.97 -7.31
C THR A 146 20.00 -6.92 -8.34
N ARG A 147 19.03 -6.07 -8.00
CA ARG A 147 18.56 -4.96 -8.84
C ARG A 147 19.15 -3.68 -8.31
N ASP A 148 19.45 -2.75 -9.21
CA ASP A 148 19.89 -1.42 -8.79
C ASP A 148 18.77 -0.74 -8.00
N VAL A 149 19.13 0.08 -7.01
CA VAL A 149 18.16 0.85 -6.21
C VAL A 149 17.29 1.74 -7.09
N ASP A 150 17.84 2.19 -8.22
CA ASP A 150 17.17 3.04 -9.22
C ASP A 150 16.50 2.24 -10.34
N ASP A 151 16.50 0.90 -10.29
CA ASP A 151 15.72 0.09 -11.24
C ASP A 151 14.23 0.45 -11.14
N MET A 152 13.51 0.40 -12.25
CA MET A 152 12.10 0.77 -12.28
C MET A 152 11.18 -0.36 -11.77
N THR A 153 10.19 0.02 -10.96
CA THR A 153 8.97 -0.73 -10.67
C THR A 153 7.74 0.11 -11.01
N SER A 154 6.57 -0.52 -11.04
CA SER A 154 5.29 0.19 -11.12
C SER A 154 4.34 -0.15 -9.97
N ILE A 155 3.40 0.76 -9.74
CA ILE A 155 2.24 0.59 -8.87
C ILE A 155 0.97 0.87 -9.66
N ARG A 156 -0.12 0.23 -9.25
CA ARG A 156 -1.47 0.53 -9.72
C ARG A 156 -2.33 0.89 -8.52
N PRO A 157 -2.71 2.17 -8.36
CA PRO A 157 -3.54 2.55 -7.23
C PRO A 157 -4.97 2.06 -7.42
N GLY A 158 -5.68 1.87 -6.31
CA GLY A 158 -7.05 1.36 -6.32
C GLY A 158 -7.79 1.57 -5.00
N ILE A 159 -8.92 0.88 -4.86
CA ILE A 159 -9.70 0.84 -3.63
C ILE A 159 -9.55 -0.53 -2.98
N GLY A 160 -9.01 -0.53 -1.77
CA GLY A 160 -8.78 -1.75 -1.01
C GLY A 160 -10.01 -2.20 -0.26
N ARG A 161 -9.92 -3.43 0.26
CA ARG A 161 -10.93 -4.04 1.11
C ARG A 161 -10.28 -4.69 2.33
N CYS A 162 -11.11 -4.94 3.33
CA CYS A 162 -10.66 -5.54 4.59
C CYS A 162 -11.02 -7.03 4.63
N THR A 163 -10.07 -7.85 5.06
CA THR A 163 -10.34 -9.18 5.60
C THR A 163 -10.51 -9.03 7.10
N MET A 164 -11.67 -9.41 7.62
CA MET A 164 -11.95 -9.37 9.06
C MET A 164 -11.47 -10.66 9.69
N LEU A 165 -10.58 -10.54 10.66
CA LEU A 165 -10.01 -11.66 11.42
C LEU A 165 -10.66 -11.74 12.79
N ASP A 166 -10.95 -12.96 13.23
CA ASP A 166 -11.47 -13.26 14.56
C ASP A 166 -10.67 -14.42 15.16
N ARG A 167 -10.53 -14.41 16.48
CA ARG A 167 -9.98 -15.56 17.22
C ARG A 167 -11.10 -16.57 17.41
N PHE A 168 -10.87 -17.81 16.95
CA PHE A 168 -11.78 -18.94 17.17
C PHE A 168 -11.82 -19.33 18.65
#